data_AF-A0A955TX11-F1
#
_entry.id   AF-A0A955TX11-F1
#
_cell.length_a   1.000
_cell.length_b   1.000
_cell.length_c   1.000
_cell.angle_alpha   90.00
_cell.angle_beta   90.00
_cell.angle_gamma   90.00
#
_symmetry.space_group_name_H-M   'P 1'
#
loop_
_entity.id
_entity.type
_entity.pdbx_description
1 polymer ?
#
loop_
_entity_poly.entity_id
_entity_poly.type
_entity_poly.pdbx_seq_one_letter_code
_entity_poly.pdbx_strand_id
1 'polypeptide(L)'
;LVSLLRDAEVGLENFVRSRPLSSSADYRLAFRELGLSIGLHAIVKIQRALEQHPETFSNQQELDARLSGLARFLPLLESIESFWLKPNNQQSHTWTGHRDINSVMLATSLAPDGYLLLQ
;
A
#
# COMPACT_ATOMS: atom_id res chain seq x y z
N LEU A 1 13.51 -7.68 -10.44
CA LEU A 1 13.00 -6.51 -9.70
C LEU A 1 12.21 -5.57 -10.60
N VAL A 2 12.81 -5.04 -11.68
CA VAL A 2 12.12 -4.15 -12.64
C VAL A 2 10.80 -4.73 -13.18
N SER A 3 10.77 -5.99 -13.61
CA SER A 3 9.55 -6.65 -14.10
C SER A 3 8.45 -6.68 -13.02
N LEU A 4 8.82 -7.00 -11.78
CA LEU A 4 7.89 -7.03 -10.65
C LEU A 4 7.27 -5.65 -10.38
N LEU A 5 8.07 -4.58 -10.45
CA LEU A 5 7.56 -3.21 -10.28
C LEU A 5 6.61 -2.82 -11.43
N ARG A 6 6.93 -3.24 -12.66
CA ARG A 6 6.05 -3.05 -13.82
C ARG A 6 4.72 -3.79 -13.66
N ASP A 7 4.74 -5.03 -13.20
CA ASP A 7 3.53 -5.82 -12.98
C ASP A 7 2.68 -5.23 -11.84
N ALA A 8 3.32 -4.74 -10.78
CA ALA A 8 2.65 -4.03 -9.69
C ALA A 8 1.96 -2.74 -10.19
N GLU A 9 2.63 -1.99 -11.08
CA GLU A 9 2.09 -0.78 -11.69
C GLU A 9 0.81 -1.10 -12.49
N VAL A 10 0.85 -2.13 -13.37
CA VAL A 10 -0.31 -2.58 -14.13
C VAL A 10 -1.46 -3.04 -13.20
N GLY A 11 -1.13 -3.75 -12.12
CA GLY A 11 -2.09 -4.17 -11.10
C GLY A 11 -2.80 -2.97 -10.44
N LEU A 12 -2.04 -1.95 -10.04
CA LEU A 12 -2.57 -0.73 -9.43
C LEU A 12 -3.42 0.09 -10.39
N GLU A 13 -3.02 0.21 -11.66
CA GLU A 13 -3.84 0.86 -12.68
C GLU A 13 -5.21 0.18 -12.85
N ASN A 14 -5.20 -1.15 -12.93
CA ASN A 14 -6.43 -1.93 -13.03
C ASN A 14 -7.30 -1.80 -11.77
N PHE A 15 -6.67 -1.79 -10.59
CA PHE A 15 -7.35 -1.59 -9.31
C PHE A 15 -8.01 -0.21 -9.23
N VAL A 16 -7.32 0.87 -9.59
CA VAL A 16 -7.90 2.22 -9.57
C VAL A 16 -9.04 2.35 -10.59
N ARG A 17 -8.88 1.76 -11.78
CA ARG A 17 -9.89 1.83 -12.84
C ARG A 17 -11.21 1.15 -12.44
N SER A 18 -11.18 0.07 -11.66
CA SER A 18 -12.38 -0.61 -11.19
C SER A 18 -13.09 0.09 -10.02
N ARG A 19 -12.52 1.18 -9.48
CA ARG A 19 -13.07 2.00 -8.39
C ARG A 19 -13.56 1.18 -7.17
N PRO A 20 -12.79 0.21 -6.66
CA PRO A 20 -13.20 -0.66 -5.56
C PRO A 20 -13.41 0.12 -4.25
N LEU A 21 -12.71 1.25 -4.09
CA LEU A 21 -12.78 2.09 -2.89
C LEU A 21 -14.05 2.95 -2.83
N SER A 22 -14.90 2.96 -3.87
CA SER A 22 -16.13 3.75 -3.91
C SER A 22 -17.32 3.09 -3.20
N SER A 23 -17.21 1.81 -2.82
CA SER A 23 -18.26 1.07 -2.13
C SER A 23 -18.32 1.37 -0.63
N SER A 24 -19.44 1.05 0.02
CA SER A 24 -19.55 1.10 1.48
C SER A 24 -18.69 0.03 2.16
N ALA A 25 -18.48 0.16 3.48
CA ALA A 25 -17.63 -0.75 4.24
C ALA A 25 -18.08 -2.22 4.14
N ASP A 26 -19.38 -2.47 4.05
CA ASP A 26 -19.97 -3.81 3.89
C ASP A 26 -19.59 -4.54 2.60
N TYR A 27 -19.10 -3.82 1.59
CA TYR A 27 -18.66 -4.42 0.32
C TYR A 27 -17.15 -4.34 0.12
N ARG A 28 -16.42 -3.87 1.13
CA ARG A 28 -14.96 -3.71 1.10
C ARG A 28 -14.30 -4.68 2.07
N LEU A 29 -13.10 -5.13 1.73
CA LEU A 29 -12.31 -6.05 2.56
C LEU A 29 -11.13 -5.30 3.17
N ALA A 30 -11.25 -4.94 4.45
CA ALA A 30 -10.27 -4.11 5.14
C ALA A 30 -8.85 -4.66 5.07
N PHE A 31 -8.60 -5.92 5.46
CA PHE A 31 -7.26 -6.52 5.40
C PHE A 31 -6.63 -6.46 4.01
N ARG A 32 -7.42 -6.56 2.92
CA ARG A 32 -6.90 -6.51 1.54
C ARG A 32 -6.44 -5.10 1.19
N GLU A 33 -7.24 -4.11 1.54
CA GLU A 33 -6.93 -2.71 1.27
C GLU A 33 -5.81 -2.20 2.17
N LEU A 34 -5.84 -2.54 3.46
CA LEU A 34 -4.76 -2.21 4.40
C LEU A 34 -3.45 -2.90 4.00
N GLY A 35 -3.50 -4.12 3.48
CA GLY A 35 -2.36 -4.79 2.88
C GLY A 35 -1.79 -4.05 1.67
N LEU A 36 -2.66 -3.48 0.83
CA LEU A 36 -2.23 -2.58 -0.23
C LEU A 36 -1.57 -1.31 0.34
N SER A 37 -2.14 -0.72 1.38
CA SER A 37 -1.57 0.46 2.07
C SER A 37 -0.15 0.19 2.57
N ILE A 38 0.04 -0.92 3.28
CA ILE A 38 1.33 -1.41 3.77
C ILE A 38 2.33 -1.56 2.61
N GLY A 39 1.90 -2.17 1.49
CA GLY A 39 2.74 -2.33 0.30
C GLY A 39 3.14 -1.00 -0.35
N LEU A 40 2.24 0.00 -0.37
CA LEU A 40 2.51 1.32 -0.92
C LEU A 40 3.50 2.12 -0.06
N HIS A 41 3.47 1.99 1.27
CA HIS A 41 4.51 2.56 2.15
C HIS A 41 5.92 2.06 1.81
N ALA A 42 6.03 0.83 1.28
CA ALA A 42 7.32 0.27 0.88
C ALA A 42 7.95 1.02 -0.32
N ILE A 43 7.16 1.68 -1.18
CA ILE A 43 7.69 2.43 -2.34
C ILE A 43 8.68 3.51 -1.88
N VAL A 44 8.28 4.30 -0.87
CA VAL A 44 9.11 5.38 -0.31
C VAL A 44 10.38 4.81 0.34
N LYS A 45 10.27 3.65 0.99
CA LYS A 45 11.42 2.96 1.61
C LYS A 45 12.41 2.45 0.56
N ILE A 46 11.91 1.87 -0.54
CA ILE A 46 12.75 1.39 -1.64
C ILE A 46 13.46 2.57 -2.32
N GLN A 47 12.77 3.69 -2.56
CA GLN A 47 13.39 4.89 -3.14
C GLN A 47 14.56 5.40 -2.29
N ARG A 48 14.36 5.54 -0.96
CA ARG A 48 15.44 5.94 -0.05
C ARG A 48 16.62 4.96 -0.05
N ALA A 49 16.35 3.66 -0.08
CA ALA A 49 17.41 2.65 -0.13
C ALA A 49 18.22 2.71 -1.43
N LEU A 50 17.58 3.02 -2.58
CA LEU A 50 18.27 3.21 -3.86
C LEU A 50 19.15 4.47 -3.86
N GLU A 51 18.69 5.55 -3.24
CA GLU A 51 19.47 6.79 -3.08
C GLU A 51 20.71 6.59 -2.20
N GLN A 52 20.60 5.75 -1.17
CA GLN A 52 21.68 5.46 -0.22
C GLN A 52 22.74 4.49 -0.76
N HIS A 53 22.36 3.60 -1.69
CA HIS A 53 23.22 2.54 -2.22
C HIS A 53 23.19 2.42 -3.75
N PRO A 54 23.53 3.50 -4.49
CA PRO A 54 23.42 3.52 -5.96
C PRO A 54 24.28 2.45 -6.64
N GLU A 55 25.43 2.11 -6.08
CA GLU A 55 26.37 1.10 -6.60
C GLU A 55 25.84 -0.34 -6.54
N THR A 56 24.79 -0.59 -5.76
CA THR A 56 24.24 -1.94 -5.55
C THR A 56 23.37 -2.41 -6.72
N PHE A 57 22.86 -1.49 -7.55
CA PHE A 57 21.84 -1.80 -8.54
C PHE A 57 22.27 -1.45 -9.97
N SER A 58 22.46 -2.46 -10.81
CA SER A 58 22.88 -2.28 -12.21
C SER A 58 21.87 -1.55 -13.11
N ASN A 59 20.60 -1.48 -12.69
CA ASN A 59 19.49 -0.94 -13.50
C ASN A 59 18.81 0.27 -12.82
N GLN A 60 19.59 1.10 -12.11
CA GLN A 60 19.07 2.19 -11.27
C GLN A 60 18.08 3.10 -12.01
N GLN A 61 18.43 3.57 -13.22
CA GLN A 61 17.56 4.47 -13.99
C GLN A 61 16.18 3.86 -14.29
N GLU A 62 16.09 2.57 -14.60
CA GLU A 62 14.80 1.92 -14.86
C GLU A 62 14.03 1.69 -13.56
N LEU A 63 14.71 1.39 -12.45
CA LEU A 63 14.10 1.26 -11.13
C LEU A 63 13.50 2.59 -10.66
N ASP A 64 14.25 3.69 -10.79
CA ASP A 64 13.79 5.03 -10.41
C ASP A 64 12.57 5.46 -11.22
N ALA A 65 12.58 5.20 -12.53
CA ALA A 65 11.44 5.47 -13.40
C ALA A 65 10.18 4.68 -12.97
N ARG A 66 10.34 3.40 -12.61
CA ARG A 66 9.22 2.55 -12.17
C ARG A 66 8.69 2.95 -10.80
N LEU A 67 9.57 3.27 -9.84
CA LEU A 67 9.15 3.72 -8.52
C LEU A 67 8.47 5.09 -8.58
N SER A 68 8.94 6.00 -9.43
CA SER A 68 8.26 7.27 -9.70
C SER A 68 6.87 7.05 -10.31
N GLY A 69 6.74 6.11 -11.24
CA GLY A 69 5.44 5.69 -11.79
C GLY A 69 4.51 5.10 -10.74
N LEU A 70 5.03 4.35 -9.76
CA LEU A 70 4.26 3.81 -8.65
C LEU A 70 3.90 4.86 -7.59
N ALA A 71 4.74 5.88 -7.39
CA ALA A 71 4.52 6.94 -6.39
C ALA A 71 3.23 7.74 -6.66
N ARG A 72 2.71 7.76 -7.89
CA ARG A 72 1.40 8.37 -8.20
C ARG A 72 0.23 7.72 -7.47
N PHE A 73 0.40 6.51 -6.94
CA PHE A 73 -0.63 5.79 -6.18
C PHE A 73 -0.56 6.03 -4.67
N LEU A 74 0.42 6.79 -4.17
CA LEU A 74 0.52 7.11 -2.73
C LEU A 74 -0.73 7.79 -2.13
N PRO A 75 -1.54 8.59 -2.85
CA PRO A 75 -2.80 9.11 -2.31
C PRO A 75 -3.83 8.02 -1.90
N LEU A 76 -3.65 6.78 -2.36
CA LEU A 76 -4.47 5.65 -1.91
C LEU A 76 -4.24 5.32 -0.43
N LEU A 77 -3.04 5.60 0.12
CA LEU A 77 -2.72 5.40 1.53
C LEU A 77 -3.74 6.10 2.43
N GLU A 78 -3.83 7.43 2.28
CA GLU A 78 -4.75 8.26 3.05
C GLU A 78 -6.21 7.86 2.78
N SER A 79 -6.55 7.56 1.53
CA SER A 79 -7.91 7.14 1.15
C SER A 79 -8.35 5.84 1.82
N ILE A 80 -7.45 4.89 2.00
CA ILE A 80 -7.71 3.59 2.64
C ILE A 80 -7.69 3.73 4.16
N GLU A 81 -6.64 4.34 4.71
CA GLU A 81 -6.41 4.43 6.16
C GLU A 81 -7.47 5.31 6.82
N SER A 82 -7.76 6.49 6.27
CA SER A 82 -8.80 7.38 6.80
C SER A 82 -10.21 6.76 6.72
N PHE A 83 -10.46 5.88 5.74
CA PHE A 83 -11.71 5.14 5.65
C PHE A 83 -11.81 4.12 6.79
N TRP A 84 -10.82 3.28 6.99
CA TRP A 84 -10.87 2.23 8.01
C TRP A 84 -10.62 2.73 9.44
N LEU A 85 -10.05 3.91 9.62
CA LEU A 85 -9.97 4.59 10.92
C LEU A 85 -11.34 5.01 11.48
N LYS A 86 -12.36 5.18 10.62
CA LYS A 86 -13.69 5.60 11.08
C LYS A 86 -14.35 4.48 11.89
N PRO A 87 -14.77 4.73 13.14
CA PRO A 87 -15.41 3.71 13.97
C PRO A 87 -16.64 3.06 13.32
N ASN A 88 -17.41 3.82 12.54
CA ASN A 88 -18.59 3.29 11.84
C ASN A 88 -18.21 2.24 10.78
N ASN A 89 -17.08 2.41 10.10
CA ASN A 89 -16.62 1.45 9.10
C ASN A 89 -16.07 0.17 9.77
N GLN A 90 -15.55 0.27 10.99
CA GLN A 90 -15.14 -0.88 11.79
C GLN A 90 -16.32 -1.68 12.38
N GLN A 91 -17.55 -1.20 12.23
CA GLN A 91 -18.77 -1.93 12.61
C GLN A 91 -19.34 -2.78 11.46
N SER A 92 -18.80 -2.66 10.24
CA SER A 92 -19.26 -3.48 9.11
C SER A 92 -19.00 -4.95 9.35
N HIS A 93 -19.83 -5.81 8.76
CA HIS A 93 -19.69 -7.26 8.90
C HIS A 93 -18.36 -7.77 8.33
N THR A 94 -17.86 -7.13 7.26
CA THR A 94 -16.54 -7.41 6.65
C THR A 94 -15.38 -7.04 7.55
N TRP A 95 -15.56 -6.03 8.42
CA TRP A 95 -14.57 -5.72 9.45
C TRP A 95 -14.65 -6.71 10.61
N THR A 96 -15.83 -6.86 11.21
CA THR A 96 -16.00 -7.67 12.43
C THR A 96 -15.73 -9.15 12.19
N GLY A 97 -16.01 -9.66 10.98
CA GLY A 97 -15.71 -11.03 10.58
C GLY A 97 -14.22 -11.37 10.54
N HIS A 98 -13.34 -10.36 10.47
CA HIS A 98 -11.88 -10.51 10.49
C HIS A 98 -11.20 -9.52 11.44
N ARG A 99 -11.85 -9.22 12.57
CA ARG A 99 -11.46 -8.12 13.48
C ARG A 99 -9.97 -8.13 13.85
N ASP A 100 -9.43 -9.28 14.23
CA ASP A 100 -8.04 -9.40 14.69
C ASP A 100 -7.05 -9.08 13.56
N ILE A 101 -7.28 -9.65 12.38
CA ILE A 101 -6.47 -9.39 11.19
C ILE A 101 -6.57 -7.92 10.80
N ASN A 102 -7.78 -7.38 10.72
CA ASN A 102 -8.01 -6.00 10.32
C ASN A 102 -7.36 -5.00 11.28
N SER A 103 -7.41 -5.27 12.59
CA SER A 103 -6.80 -4.41 13.61
C SER A 103 -5.28 -4.39 13.49
N VAL A 104 -4.65 -5.55 13.31
CA VAL A 104 -3.20 -5.63 13.12
C VAL A 104 -2.78 -4.95 11.82
N MET A 105 -3.49 -5.20 10.72
CA MET A 105 -3.20 -4.58 9.42
C MET A 105 -3.35 -3.06 9.47
N LEU A 106 -4.35 -2.53 10.19
CA LEU A 106 -4.53 -1.09 10.38
C LEU A 106 -3.41 -0.49 11.23
N ALA A 107 -3.05 -1.12 12.34
CA ALA A 107 -1.92 -0.66 13.16
C ALA A 107 -0.61 -0.65 12.36
N THR A 108 -0.40 -1.69 11.54
CA THR A 108 0.78 -1.85 10.68
C THR A 108 0.83 -0.78 9.60
N SER A 109 -0.29 -0.46 8.96
CA SER A 109 -0.34 0.60 7.95
C SER A 109 -0.11 1.99 8.53
N LEU A 110 -0.58 2.26 9.75
CA LEU A 110 -0.42 3.55 10.43
C LEU A 110 0.98 3.77 11.01
N ALA A 111 1.72 2.70 11.29
CA ALA A 111 3.07 2.75 11.84
C ALA A 111 4.06 1.95 10.95
N PRO A 112 4.31 2.39 9.71
CA PRO A 112 5.14 1.65 8.75
C PRO A 112 6.59 1.45 9.21
N ASP A 113 7.08 2.31 10.09
CA ASP A 113 8.42 2.23 10.66
C ASP A 113 8.51 1.31 11.88
N GLY A 114 7.36 0.83 12.40
CA GLY A 114 7.30 -0.06 13.55
C GLY A 114 7.63 -1.53 13.26
N TYR A 115 7.65 -1.94 11.98
CA TYR A 115 7.88 -3.35 11.59
C TYR A 115 8.97 -3.56 10.53
N LEU A 116 9.37 -2.51 9.79
CA LEU A 116 10.38 -2.60 8.75
C LEU A 116 11.37 -1.44 8.87
N LEU A 117 12.54 -1.74 9.42
CA LEU A 117 13.70 -0.85 9.44
C LEU A 117 14.66 -1.31 8.35
N LEU A 118 14.82 -0.49 7.30
CA LEU A 118 15.91 -0.67 6.34
C LEU A 118 17.13 0.04 6.91
N GLN A 119 18.20 -0.71 7.17
CA GLN A 119 19.51 -0.21 7.58
C GLN A 119 20.35 0.18 6.38
#